data_AF-A0A7K0V9C8-F1
#
_entry.id   AF-A0A7K0V9C8-F1
#
_cell.length_a   1.000
_cell.length_b   1.000
_cell.length_c   1.000
_cell.angle_alpha   90.00
_cell.angle_beta   90.00
_cell.angle_gamma   90.00
#
_symmetry.space_group_name_H-M   'P 1'
#
loop_
_entity.id
_entity.type
_entity.pdbx_description
1 polymer ?
#
loop_
_entity_poly.entity_id
_entity_poly.type
_entity_poly.pdbx_seq_one_letter_code
_entity_poly.pdbx_strand_id
1 'polypeptide(L)'
;TGSFGCVLHHLAQKEGRHFVDTKPDVCWQLPLRRSFETREVGEREYSITVIGEYERLAWGDGGDDFDWYCTSNTEAHVGIEPVYMSNRTELIALMSQDAYDILARHCDDRIAAIKEIDRRTLPLFVITHPATLGAGK
;
A
#
# COMPACT_ATOMS: atom_id res chain seq x y z
N THR A 1 12.93 -24.27 2.90
CA THR A 1 12.33 -25.08 1.82
C THR A 1 13.37 -25.76 0.94
N GLY A 2 14.62 -25.28 0.86
CA GLY A 2 15.64 -25.86 -0.03
C GLY A 2 15.50 -25.44 -1.50
N SER A 3 14.56 -24.55 -1.80
CA SER A 3 14.35 -23.94 -3.12
C SER A 3 15.17 -22.65 -3.27
N PHE A 4 15.33 -22.20 -4.51
CA PHE A 4 15.86 -20.86 -4.80
C PHE A 4 14.90 -19.78 -4.29
N GLY A 5 15.44 -18.69 -3.74
CA GLY A 5 14.65 -17.57 -3.22
C GLY A 5 15.33 -16.80 -2.09
N CYS A 6 14.66 -15.77 -1.60
CA CYS A 6 15.14 -14.96 -0.47
C CYS A 6 15.23 -15.83 0.80
N VAL A 7 16.43 -15.92 1.38
CA VAL A 7 16.70 -16.73 2.60
C VAL A 7 15.80 -16.34 3.77
N LEU A 8 15.51 -15.05 3.94
CA LEU A 8 14.65 -14.55 5.02
C LEU A 8 13.17 -14.92 4.79
N HIS A 9 12.73 -14.99 3.53
CA HIS A 9 11.40 -15.50 3.22
C HIS A 9 11.29 -17.00 3.57
N HIS A 10 12.33 -17.79 3.28
CA HIS A 10 12.36 -19.19 3.67
C HIS A 10 12.42 -19.40 5.18
N LEU A 11 13.06 -18.47 5.92
CA LEU A 11 13.03 -18.45 7.37
C LEU A 11 11.61 -18.25 7.91
N ALA A 12 10.90 -17.21 7.43
CA ALA A 12 9.51 -16.96 7.81
C ALA A 12 8.61 -18.19 7.59
N GLN A 13 8.70 -18.83 6.42
CA GLN A 13 7.93 -20.04 6.14
C GLN A 13 8.29 -21.20 7.08
N LYS A 14 9.59 -21.40 7.37
CA LYS A 14 10.04 -22.46 8.28
C LYS A 14 9.53 -22.25 9.71
N GLU A 15 9.43 -21.00 10.15
CA GLU A 15 8.95 -20.63 11.49
C GLU A 15 7.43 -20.45 11.57
N GLY A 16 6.72 -20.49 10.44
CA GLY A 16 5.28 -20.23 10.39
C GLY A 16 4.90 -18.79 10.73
N ARG A 17 5.77 -17.83 10.41
CA ARG A 17 5.61 -16.40 10.71
C ARG A 17 5.40 -15.59 9.44
N HIS A 18 4.86 -14.37 9.60
CA HIS A 18 4.76 -13.44 8.49
C HIS A 18 6.15 -12.97 8.04
N PHE A 19 6.35 -12.69 6.74
CA PHE A 19 7.67 -12.31 6.26
C PHE A 19 8.18 -10.98 6.82
N VAL A 20 7.27 -10.07 7.21
CA VAL A 20 7.58 -8.79 7.87
C VAL A 20 8.44 -8.99 9.12
N ASP A 21 8.25 -10.11 9.84
CA ASP A 21 8.98 -10.41 11.08
C ASP A 21 10.44 -10.80 10.86
N THR A 22 10.79 -11.23 9.65
CA THR A 22 12.11 -11.84 9.35
C THR A 22 12.90 -11.05 8.32
N LYS A 23 12.22 -10.29 7.47
CA LYS A 23 12.82 -9.46 6.43
C LYS A 23 13.03 -8.04 6.96
N PRO A 24 14.15 -7.38 6.63
CA PRO A 24 14.29 -5.95 6.86
C PRO A 24 13.23 -5.20 6.04
N ASP A 25 12.82 -4.03 6.52
CA ASP A 25 11.71 -3.26 5.97
C ASP A 25 11.88 -2.92 4.49
N VAL A 26 13.09 -2.55 4.06
CA VAL A 26 13.41 -2.33 2.64
C VAL A 26 13.08 -3.52 1.73
N CYS A 27 13.11 -4.76 2.22
CA CYS A 27 12.86 -5.97 1.42
C CYS A 27 11.38 -6.30 1.26
N TRP A 28 10.49 -5.67 2.02
CA TRP A 28 9.05 -5.94 1.96
C TRP A 28 8.19 -4.70 1.79
N GLN A 29 8.75 -3.50 1.91
CA GLN A 29 7.98 -2.27 1.80
C GLN A 29 7.26 -2.16 0.45
N LEU A 30 7.90 -2.49 -0.68
CA LEU A 30 7.27 -2.40 -2.01
C LEU A 30 5.93 -3.17 -2.08
N PRO A 31 4.83 -2.54 -2.53
CA PRO A 31 4.74 -1.23 -3.17
C PRO A 31 4.52 -0.03 -2.21
N LEU A 32 4.47 -0.26 -0.90
CA LEU A 32 4.35 0.78 0.11
C LEU A 32 5.68 1.51 0.31
N ARG A 33 5.60 2.81 0.55
CA ARG A 33 6.74 3.66 0.90
C ARG A 33 6.44 4.43 2.16
N ARG A 34 7.38 4.40 3.11
CA ARG A 34 7.40 5.29 4.26
C ARG A 34 8.44 6.38 4.07
N SER A 35 8.00 7.63 4.09
CA SER A 35 8.89 8.79 4.16
C SER A 35 8.60 9.65 5.37
N PHE A 36 9.56 10.51 5.69
CA PHE A 36 9.49 11.43 6.81
C PHE A 36 9.67 12.83 6.27
N GLU A 37 8.79 13.73 6.68
CA GLU A 37 8.85 15.14 6.33
C GLU A 37 8.65 15.99 7.58
N THR A 38 9.16 17.20 7.53
CA THR A 38 8.98 18.19 8.59
C THR A 38 8.04 19.28 8.07
N ARG A 39 7.00 19.61 8.83
CA ARG A 39 6.07 20.69 8.50
C ARG A 39 6.05 21.75 9.59
N GLU A 40 6.26 23.00 9.19
CA GLU A 40 6.13 24.15 10.08
C GLU A 40 4.72 24.74 10.00
N VAL A 41 4.08 24.94 11.15
CA VAL A 41 2.77 25.60 11.27
C VAL A 41 2.84 26.67 12.36
N GLY A 42 2.98 27.93 11.94
CA GLY A 42 3.26 29.04 12.84
C GLY A 42 4.67 28.90 13.42
N GLU A 43 4.79 28.96 14.74
CA GLU A 43 6.06 28.77 15.46
C GLU A 43 6.33 27.31 15.85
N ARG A 44 5.52 26.36 15.37
CA ARG A 44 5.63 24.94 15.72
C ARG A 44 6.12 24.11 14.54
N GLU A 45 7.00 23.17 14.85
CA GLU A 45 7.48 22.17 13.91
C GLU A 45 6.82 20.81 14.21
N TYR A 46 6.36 20.11 13.17
CA TYR A 46 5.77 18.78 13.24
C TYR A 46 6.59 17.79 12.41
N SER A 47 6.96 16.67 13.02
CA SER A 47 7.45 15.51 12.26
C SER A 47 6.27 14.70 11.74
N ILE A 48 6.21 14.53 10.42
CA ILE A 48 5.14 13.84 9.72
C ILE A 48 5.71 12.58 9.07
N THR A 49 5.08 11.44 9.34
CA THR A 49 5.34 10.20 8.62
C THR A 49 4.31 10.06 7.52
N VAL A 50 4.78 9.92 6.28
CA VAL A 50 3.95 9.76 5.09
C VAL A 50 4.04 8.32 4.61
N ILE A 51 2.92 7.65 4.52
CA ILE A 51 2.80 6.33 3.88
C ILE A 51 2.13 6.54 2.53
N GLY A 52 2.84 6.17 1.46
CA GLY A 52 2.37 6.32 0.08
C GLY A 52 2.80 5.14 -0.79
N GLU A 53 2.63 5.30 -2.10
CA GLU A 53 3.21 4.37 -3.06
C GLU A 53 4.72 4.61 -3.15
N TYR A 54 5.48 3.53 -3.34
CA TYR A 54 6.83 3.63 -3.84
C TYR A 54 6.73 3.97 -5.33
N GLU A 55 7.23 5.13 -5.72
CA GLU A 55 7.25 5.58 -7.11
C GLU A 55 8.65 5.45 -7.70
N ARG A 56 8.76 5.49 -9.03
CA ARG A 56 10.06 5.48 -9.72
C ARG A 56 10.97 6.61 -9.24
N LEU A 57 10.41 7.81 -9.01
CA LEU A 57 11.13 8.98 -8.50
C LEU A 57 11.68 8.78 -7.08
N ALA A 58 11.16 7.83 -6.31
CA ALA A 58 11.65 7.53 -4.97
C ALA A 58 13.02 6.82 -4.98
N TRP A 59 13.53 6.42 -6.15
CA TRP A 59 14.85 5.82 -6.32
C TRP A 59 15.96 6.84 -6.66
N GLY A 60 15.61 8.13 -6.72
CA GLY A 60 16.53 9.18 -7.18
C GLY A 60 16.86 9.03 -8.67
N ASP A 61 18.03 9.52 -9.08
CA ASP A 61 18.46 9.51 -10.48
C ASP A 61 18.54 8.09 -11.09
N GLY A 62 18.70 7.06 -10.26
CA GLY A 62 18.73 5.66 -10.70
C GLY A 62 17.35 5.06 -11.04
N GLY A 63 16.26 5.77 -10.74
CA GLY A 63 14.90 5.30 -11.05
C GLY A 63 14.65 5.16 -12.55
N ASP A 64 15.29 5.98 -13.38
CA ASP A 64 15.11 5.97 -14.84
C ASP A 64 15.66 4.68 -15.48
N ASP A 65 16.69 4.08 -14.89
CA ASP A 65 17.35 2.86 -15.38
C ASP A 65 16.66 1.56 -14.90
N PHE A 66 15.58 1.65 -14.12
CA PHE A 66 14.87 0.47 -13.60
C PHE A 66 13.77 0.01 -14.53
N ASP A 67 14.14 -0.61 -15.66
CA ASP A 67 13.20 -1.17 -16.64
C ASP A 67 12.20 -2.19 -16.02
N TRP A 68 12.63 -2.86 -14.95
CA TRP A 68 11.82 -3.86 -14.24
C TRP A 68 10.80 -3.26 -13.26
N TYR A 69 10.87 -1.96 -12.97
CA TYR A 69 10.00 -1.32 -11.98
C TYR A 69 8.59 -1.08 -12.55
N CYS A 70 7.57 -1.69 -11.95
CA CYS A 70 6.22 -1.72 -12.51
C CYS A 70 5.10 -1.26 -11.57
N THR A 71 5.37 -0.99 -10.28
CA THR A 71 4.29 -0.76 -9.31
C THR A 71 3.50 0.52 -9.58
N SER A 72 4.13 1.52 -10.18
CA SER A 72 3.49 2.79 -10.57
C SER A 72 2.74 2.74 -11.90
N ASN A 73 2.74 1.58 -12.58
CA ASN A 73 1.95 1.40 -13.79
C ASN A 73 0.49 1.13 -13.40
N THR A 74 -0.46 1.64 -14.18
CA THR A 74 -1.90 1.39 -13.97
C THR A 74 -2.24 -0.11 -13.99
N GLU A 75 -1.49 -0.90 -14.76
CA GLU A 75 -1.61 -2.36 -14.84
C GLU A 75 -1.33 -3.08 -13.51
N ALA A 76 -0.54 -2.47 -12.61
CA ALA A 76 -0.31 -3.01 -11.27
C ALA A 76 -1.51 -2.79 -10.32
N HIS A 77 -2.45 -1.91 -10.68
CA HIS A 77 -3.57 -1.47 -9.84
C HIS A 77 -4.85 -2.25 -10.13
N VAL A 78 -4.75 -3.58 -10.26
CA VAL A 78 -5.85 -4.49 -10.64
C VAL A 78 -6.23 -5.48 -9.53
N GLY A 79 -5.72 -5.27 -8.31
CA GLY A 79 -6.01 -6.13 -7.16
C GLY A 79 -7.51 -6.24 -6.86
N ILE A 80 -7.95 -7.46 -6.56
CA ILE A 80 -9.35 -7.77 -6.16
C ILE A 80 -9.59 -7.27 -4.74
N GLU A 81 -8.63 -7.48 -3.84
CA GLU A 81 -8.68 -6.98 -2.48
C GLU A 81 -8.06 -5.57 -2.41
N PRO A 82 -8.72 -4.59 -1.76
CA PRO A 82 -8.11 -3.28 -1.54
C PRO A 82 -6.80 -3.37 -0.77
N VAL A 83 -5.82 -2.54 -1.14
CA VAL A 83 -4.46 -2.57 -0.57
C VAL A 83 -4.45 -2.47 0.96
N TYR A 84 -5.34 -1.67 1.56
CA TYR A 84 -5.38 -1.55 3.02
C TYR A 84 -5.77 -2.86 3.73
N MET A 85 -6.51 -3.75 3.05
CA MET A 85 -6.83 -5.08 3.55
C MET A 85 -5.71 -6.09 3.23
N SER A 86 -5.29 -6.16 1.96
CA SER A 86 -4.30 -7.15 1.50
C SER A 86 -2.92 -6.94 2.12
N ASN A 87 -2.56 -5.70 2.45
CA ASN A 87 -1.27 -5.33 3.04
C ASN A 87 -1.42 -4.87 4.50
N ARG A 88 -2.41 -5.40 5.22
CA ARG A 88 -2.71 -5.04 6.61
C ARG A 88 -1.48 -5.15 7.52
N THR A 89 -0.75 -6.26 7.44
CA THR A 89 0.39 -6.53 8.33
C THR A 89 1.54 -5.54 8.12
N GLU A 90 1.84 -5.23 6.87
CA GLU A 90 2.87 -4.28 6.44
C GLU A 90 2.50 -2.86 6.85
N LEU A 91 1.23 -2.47 6.62
CA LEU A 91 0.75 -1.15 7.02
C LEU A 91 0.85 -0.96 8.53
N ILE A 92 0.39 -1.94 9.33
CA ILE A 92 0.52 -1.91 10.79
C ILE A 92 1.98 -1.80 11.22
N ALA A 93 2.90 -2.53 10.57
CA ALA A 93 4.32 -2.43 10.88
C ALA A 93 4.91 -1.04 10.55
N LEU A 94 4.36 -0.33 9.56
CA LEU A 94 4.81 1.02 9.18
C LEU A 94 4.21 2.14 10.03
N MET A 95 2.95 2.01 10.45
CA MET A 95 2.18 3.10 11.09
C MET A 95 1.63 2.81 12.49
N SER A 96 1.78 1.59 13.01
CA SER A 96 1.11 1.03 14.20
C SER A 96 -0.36 0.59 13.97
N GLN A 97 -0.88 -0.20 14.92
CA GLN A 97 -2.26 -0.68 14.90
C GLN A 97 -3.28 0.47 14.99
N ASP A 98 -3.05 1.42 15.90
CA ASP A 98 -4.00 2.52 16.16
C ASP A 98 -4.17 3.41 14.91
N ALA A 99 -3.09 3.72 14.21
CA ALA A 99 -3.16 4.50 12.97
C ALA A 99 -3.76 3.68 11.82
N TYR A 100 -3.49 2.37 11.76
CA TYR A 100 -4.11 1.48 10.78
C TYR A 100 -5.63 1.43 10.95
N ASP A 101 -6.15 1.37 12.19
CA ASP A 101 -7.58 1.31 12.43
C ASP A 101 -8.30 2.59 11.95
N ILE A 102 -7.64 3.74 12.08
CA ILE A 102 -8.12 5.01 11.52
C ILE A 102 -8.13 4.97 9.99
N LEU A 103 -7.05 4.50 9.36
CA LEU A 103 -6.95 4.33 7.92
C LEU A 103 -8.05 3.40 7.38
N ALA A 104 -8.17 2.21 7.98
CA ALA A 104 -9.12 1.18 7.58
C ALA A 104 -10.54 1.72 7.62
N ARG A 105 -10.92 2.43 8.69
CA ARG A 105 -12.23 3.10 8.80
C ARG A 105 -12.47 4.09 7.65
N HIS A 106 -11.51 4.96 7.35
CA HIS A 106 -11.65 5.92 6.24
C HIS A 106 -11.79 5.22 4.87
N CYS A 107 -11.06 4.12 4.67
CA CYS A 107 -11.18 3.31 3.46
C CYS A 107 -12.53 2.59 3.37
N ASP A 108 -13.00 2.01 4.47
CA ASP A 108 -14.31 1.35 4.57
C ASP A 108 -15.45 2.35 4.26
N ASP A 109 -15.42 3.53 4.89
CA ASP A 109 -16.38 4.61 4.64
C ASP A 109 -16.38 5.04 3.17
N ARG A 110 -15.20 5.16 2.56
CA ARG A 110 -15.06 5.50 1.13
C ARG A 110 -15.65 4.41 0.23
N ILE A 111 -15.40 3.15 0.51
CA ILE A 111 -15.95 2.03 -0.26
C ILE A 111 -17.47 1.97 -0.11
N ALA A 112 -17.99 2.19 1.09
CA ALA A 112 -19.44 2.26 1.34
C ALA A 112 -20.08 3.40 0.52
N ALA A 113 -19.48 4.60 0.54
CA ALA A 113 -19.96 5.75 -0.23
C ALA A 113 -19.96 5.48 -1.74
N ILE A 114 -18.91 4.85 -2.28
CA ILE A 114 -18.84 4.48 -3.70
C ILE A 114 -20.00 3.52 -4.05
N LYS A 115 -20.27 2.51 -3.21
CA LYS A 115 -21.37 1.57 -3.41
C LYS A 115 -22.74 2.24 -3.35
N GLU A 116 -22.93 3.25 -2.50
CA GLU A 116 -24.19 4.00 -2.43
C GLU A 116 -24.42 4.89 -3.66
N ILE A 117 -23.36 5.54 -4.15
CA ILE A 117 -23.42 6.40 -5.35
C ILE A 117 -23.75 5.55 -6.57
N ASP A 118 -23.06 4.41 -6.75
CA ASP A 118 -23.28 3.50 -7.89
C ASP A 118 -24.74 3.03 -7.98
N ARG A 119 -25.42 2.85 -6.85
CA ARG A 119 -26.87 2.52 -6.81
C ARG A 119 -27.78 3.66 -7.26
N ARG A 120 -27.31 4.91 -7.22
CA ARG A 120 -28.13 6.13 -7.40
C ARG A 120 -27.85 6.87 -8.71
N THR A 121 -26.72 6.64 -9.38
CA THR A 121 -26.33 7.38 -10.59
C THR A 121 -26.63 6.63 -11.89
N LEU A 122 -27.12 7.36 -12.90
CA LEU A 122 -27.16 6.93 -14.30
C LEU A 122 -25.71 6.76 -14.84
N PRO A 123 -25.47 5.90 -15.84
CA PRO A 123 -24.14 5.38 -16.24
C PRO A 123 -23.15 6.40 -16.83
N LEU A 124 -23.41 7.70 -16.72
CA LEU A 124 -22.62 8.78 -17.30
C LEU A 124 -21.49 9.31 -16.39
N PHE A 125 -21.40 8.85 -15.13
CA PHE A 125 -20.33 9.22 -14.22
C PHE A 125 -19.52 7.97 -13.83
N VAL A 126 -18.40 7.73 -14.51
CA VAL A 126 -17.42 6.71 -14.08
C VAL A 126 -16.65 7.26 -12.88
N ILE A 127 -17.25 7.18 -11.70
CA ILE A 127 -16.62 7.56 -10.41
C ILE A 127 -15.89 6.36 -9.80
N THR A 128 -16.28 5.14 -10.20
CA THR A 128 -15.77 3.88 -9.65
C THR A 128 -14.48 3.46 -10.33
N HIS A 129 -13.43 3.23 -9.54
CA HIS A 129 -12.13 2.75 -10.04
C HIS A 129 -12.28 1.37 -10.72
N PRO A 130 -11.59 1.07 -11.83
CA PRO A 130 -11.70 -0.22 -12.52
C PRO A 130 -11.45 -1.45 -11.62
N ALA A 131 -10.50 -1.37 -10.69
CA ALA A 131 -10.26 -2.42 -9.71
C ALA A 131 -11.47 -2.70 -8.80
N THR A 132 -12.21 -1.64 -8.42
CA THR A 132 -13.44 -1.79 -7.63
C THR A 132 -14.52 -2.52 -8.40
N LEU A 133 -14.59 -2.35 -9.73
CA LEU A 133 -15.50 -3.12 -10.59
C LEU A 133 -15.06 -4.60 -10.70
N GLY A 134 -13.76 -4.86 -10.73
CA GLY A 134 -13.19 -6.21 -10.76
C GLY A 134 -13.40 -6.99 -9.47
N ALA A 135 -13.36 -6.32 -8.32
CA ALA A 135 -13.52 -6.93 -7.00
C ALA A 135 -14.92 -7.51 -6.72
N GLY A 136 -15.94 -7.08 -7.46
CA GLY A 136 -17.34 -7.52 -7.28
C GLY A 136 -17.75 -8.74 -8.11
N LYS A 137 -16.85 -9.31 -8.92
CA LYS A 137 -17.08 -10.51 -9.74
C LYS A 137 -16.50 -11.75 -9.06
#